data_AF-A0A397V4I1-F1
#
_entry.id   AF-A0A397V4I1-F1
#
_cell.length_a   1.000
_cell.length_b   1.000
_cell.length_c   1.000
_cell.angle_alpha   90.00
_cell.angle_beta   90.00
_cell.angle_gamma   90.00
#
_symmetry.space_group_name_H-M   'P 1'
#
loop_
_entity.id
_entity.type
_entity.pdbx_description
1 polymer ?
#
loop_
_entity_poly.entity_id
_entity_poly.type
_entity_poly.pdbx_seq_one_letter_code
_entity_poly.pdbx_strand_id
1 'polypeptide(L)'
;MLLYTFLVFAIISITLVKSQNVPTVCNGHAEFCNIPYSQISFVATHNSYAYGKNIAANQNFDIPTQLKDGIRVFLLDGHNSPSNKSSDIELCHQFCQLLDSGTATNTLKNITMFPQQNPK
;
A
#
# COMPACT_ATOMS: atom_id res chain seq x y z
N MET A 1 -25.93 38.16 29.81
CA MET A 1 -24.68 38.02 29.02
C MET A 1 -24.07 36.63 29.16
N LEU A 2 -23.83 36.13 30.38
CA LEU A 2 -23.29 34.78 30.65
C LEU A 2 -24.11 33.59 30.10
N LEU A 3 -25.46 33.70 30.07
CA LEU A 3 -26.34 32.65 29.54
C LEU A 3 -26.29 32.55 28.00
N TYR A 4 -26.07 33.69 27.32
CA TYR A 4 -26.00 33.78 25.86
C TYR A 4 -24.68 33.22 25.33
N THR A 5 -23.58 33.47 26.07
CA THR A 5 -22.26 32.89 25.79
C THR A 5 -22.23 31.37 25.95
N PHE A 6 -22.96 30.80 26.92
CA PHE A 6 -23.06 29.35 27.09
C PHE A 6 -23.82 28.66 25.95
N LEU A 7 -24.93 29.27 25.50
CA LEU A 7 -25.74 28.77 24.37
C LEU A 7 -24.97 28.76 23.05
N VAL A 8 -24.16 29.79 22.78
CA VAL A 8 -23.34 29.87 21.55
C VAL A 8 -22.24 28.79 21.53
N PHE A 9 -21.59 28.52 22.67
CA PHE A 9 -20.57 27.46 22.77
C PHE A 9 -21.14 26.04 22.61
N ALA A 10 -22.37 25.79 23.07
CA ALA A 10 -23.03 24.50 22.89
C ALA A 10 -23.41 24.22 21.43
N ILE A 11 -23.81 25.25 20.67
CA ILE A 11 -24.18 25.11 19.25
C ILE A 11 -22.95 24.86 18.36
N ILE A 12 -21.79 25.47 18.68
CA ILE A 12 -20.52 25.27 17.95
C ILE A 12 -19.99 23.84 18.12
N SER A 13 -20.27 23.18 19.24
CA SER A 13 -19.82 21.80 19.49
C SER A 13 -20.58 20.73 18.69
N ILE A 14 -21.76 21.05 18.15
CA ILE A 14 -22.62 20.07 17.44
C ILE A 14 -22.26 19.97 15.94
N THR A 15 -21.59 20.98 15.36
CA THR A 15 -21.34 21.05 13.91
C THR A 15 -20.08 20.34 13.43
N LEU A 16 -19.29 19.72 14.33
CA LEU A 16 -18.03 19.05 13.97
C LEU A 16 -18.05 17.52 14.16
N VAL A 17 -19.20 16.86 14.01
CA VAL A 17 -19.19 15.41 13.80
C VAL A 17 -18.88 15.17 12.33
N LYS A 18 -17.59 14.94 12.01
CA LYS A 18 -17.22 14.37 10.71
C LYS A 18 -17.97 13.04 10.58
N SER A 19 -18.84 12.92 9.58
CA SER A 19 -19.37 11.63 9.16
C SER A 19 -18.19 10.70 8.90
N GLN A 20 -17.99 9.71 9.76
CA GLN A 20 -17.13 8.59 9.41
C GLN A 20 -17.88 7.82 8.33
N ASN A 21 -17.36 7.87 7.10
CA ASN A 21 -17.72 6.88 6.09
C ASN A 21 -17.30 5.52 6.65
N VAL A 22 -18.25 4.80 7.24
CA VAL A 22 -18.05 3.40 7.58
C VAL A 22 -17.87 2.68 6.25
N PRO A 23 -16.72 2.03 6.01
CA PRO A 23 -16.52 1.28 4.78
C PRO A 23 -17.65 0.24 4.65
N THR A 24 -18.40 0.29 3.55
CA THR A 24 -19.45 -0.70 3.27
C THR A 24 -18.85 -2.03 2.80
N VAL A 25 -17.56 -2.03 2.47
CA VAL A 25 -16.75 -3.20 2.11
C VAL A 25 -15.36 -3.08 2.74
N CYS A 26 -14.78 -4.20 3.15
CA CYS A 26 -13.45 -4.28 3.73
C CYS A 26 -12.63 -5.28 2.93
N ASN A 27 -11.47 -4.86 2.42
CA ASN A 27 -10.68 -5.67 1.47
C ASN A 27 -11.52 -6.21 0.28
N GLY A 28 -12.48 -5.42 -0.20
CA GLY A 28 -13.35 -5.74 -1.35
C GLY A 28 -14.67 -6.44 -1.03
N HIS A 29 -14.88 -6.85 0.23
CA HIS A 29 -15.99 -7.72 0.63
C HIS A 29 -16.65 -7.22 1.92
N ALA A 30 -17.99 -7.20 1.99
CA ALA A 30 -18.72 -6.70 3.17
C ALA A 30 -18.58 -7.67 4.36
N GLU A 31 -18.55 -8.97 4.06
CA GLU A 31 -18.37 -10.06 5.03
C GLU A 31 -17.03 -9.99 5.77
N PHE A 32 -16.02 -9.33 5.19
CA PHE A 32 -14.70 -9.19 5.80
C PHE A 32 -14.62 -8.04 6.82
N CYS A 33 -15.62 -7.16 6.91
CA CYS A 33 -15.54 -5.99 7.80
C CYS A 33 -15.49 -6.32 9.29
N ASN A 34 -16.00 -7.49 9.68
CA ASN A 34 -15.98 -7.95 11.07
C ASN A 34 -14.95 -9.07 11.30
N ILE A 35 -14.09 -9.36 10.32
CA ILE A 35 -13.06 -10.40 10.42
C ILE A 35 -11.71 -9.72 10.71
N PRO A 36 -10.98 -10.14 11.76
CA PRO A 36 -9.63 -9.67 12.00
C PRO A 36 -8.72 -9.91 10.78
N TYR A 37 -7.83 -8.96 10.48
CA TYR A 37 -6.88 -9.07 9.36
C TYR A 37 -6.08 -10.37 9.38
N SER A 38 -5.68 -10.85 10.57
CA SER A 38 -4.94 -12.10 10.76
C SER A 38 -5.73 -13.38 10.45
N GLN A 39 -7.05 -13.27 10.24
CA GLN A 39 -7.94 -14.39 9.88
C GLN A 39 -8.38 -14.34 8.41
N ILE A 40 -7.90 -13.36 7.63
CA ILE A 40 -8.15 -13.26 6.20
C ILE A 40 -6.95 -13.85 5.46
N SER A 41 -7.21 -14.68 4.44
CA SER A 41 -6.18 -15.17 3.53
C SER A 41 -5.96 -14.17 2.40
N PHE A 42 -4.70 -13.80 2.17
CA PHE A 42 -4.31 -12.89 1.10
C PHE A 42 -3.36 -13.59 0.13
N VAL A 43 -3.55 -13.35 -1.16
CA VAL A 43 -2.58 -13.76 -2.17
C VAL A 43 -1.38 -12.81 -2.09
N ALA A 44 -0.19 -13.40 -2.06
CA ALA A 44 1.09 -12.70 -2.02
C ALA A 44 1.96 -13.07 -3.23
N THR A 45 2.80 -12.15 -3.67
CA THR A 45 3.82 -12.42 -4.68
C THR A 45 5.22 -12.42 -4.06
N HIS A 46 5.99 -13.48 -4.33
CA HIS A 46 7.39 -13.61 -3.90
C HIS A 46 8.28 -12.78 -4.83
N ASN A 47 9.17 -11.96 -4.26
CA ASN A 47 10.03 -11.04 -5.02
C ASN A 47 9.24 -10.25 -6.06
N SER A 48 8.19 -9.58 -5.58
CA SER A 48 7.13 -9.00 -6.42
C SER A 48 7.63 -8.03 -7.48
N TYR A 49 8.76 -7.38 -7.21
CA TYR A 49 9.43 -6.42 -8.07
C TYR A 49 10.22 -7.08 -9.21
N ALA A 50 10.57 -8.37 -9.07
CA ALA A 50 11.36 -9.13 -10.04
C ALA A 50 10.45 -9.69 -11.14
N TYR A 51 9.98 -8.81 -12.03
CA TYR A 51 9.13 -9.19 -13.16
C TYR A 51 9.88 -9.12 -14.50
N GLY A 52 9.47 -9.97 -15.45
CA GLY A 52 9.99 -9.96 -16.82
C GLY A 52 10.27 -11.36 -17.36
N LYS A 53 10.96 -11.42 -18.51
CA LYS A 53 11.28 -12.68 -19.20
C LYS A 53 12.75 -13.05 -19.01
N ASN A 54 13.18 -13.22 -17.78
CA ASN A 54 14.54 -13.64 -17.45
C ASN A 54 14.53 -14.72 -16.37
N ILE A 55 15.63 -15.46 -16.23
CA ILE A 55 15.73 -16.61 -15.31
C ILE A 55 15.66 -16.25 -13.82
N ALA A 56 15.90 -14.98 -13.49
CA ALA A 56 15.84 -14.44 -12.14
C ALA A 56 14.49 -13.73 -11.85
N ALA A 57 13.58 -13.68 -12.82
CA ALA A 57 12.26 -13.11 -12.60
C ALA A 57 11.35 -14.13 -11.87
N ASN A 58 10.63 -13.65 -10.87
CA ASN A 58 9.61 -14.42 -10.17
C ASN A 58 8.19 -14.13 -10.68
N GLN A 59 7.98 -13.00 -11.34
CA GLN A 59 6.66 -12.54 -11.77
C GLN A 59 6.62 -12.28 -13.28
N ASN A 60 5.44 -12.47 -13.88
CA ASN A 60 5.22 -12.14 -15.29
C ASN A 60 4.85 -10.67 -15.50
N PHE A 61 4.30 -10.01 -14.47
CA PHE A 61 3.67 -8.70 -14.58
C PHE A 61 4.20 -7.73 -13.52
N ASP A 62 4.11 -6.44 -13.84
CA ASP A 62 4.55 -5.35 -12.97
C ASP A 62 3.63 -5.17 -11.75
N ILE A 63 4.09 -4.35 -10.80
CA ILE A 63 3.38 -4.07 -9.55
C ILE A 63 1.96 -3.49 -9.79
N PRO A 64 1.76 -2.48 -10.67
CA PRO A 64 0.42 -1.99 -10.97
C PRO A 64 -0.53 -3.08 -11.50
N THR A 65 -0.05 -4.02 -12.32
CA THR A 65 -0.86 -5.13 -12.82
C THR A 65 -1.19 -6.13 -11.71
N GLN A 66 -0.21 -6.52 -10.89
CA GLN A 66 -0.44 -7.37 -9.71
C GLN A 66 -1.52 -6.79 -8.78
N LEU A 67 -1.51 -5.47 -8.55
CA LEU A 67 -2.54 -4.77 -7.78
C LEU A 67 -3.93 -4.85 -8.42
N LYS A 68 -4.01 -4.69 -9.74
CA LYS A 68 -5.27 -4.85 -10.50
C LYS A 68 -5.80 -6.28 -10.43
N ASP A 69 -4.90 -7.27 -10.41
CA ASP A 69 -5.24 -8.70 -10.31
C ASP A 69 -5.63 -9.12 -8.88
N GLY A 70 -5.62 -8.20 -7.92
CA GLY A 70 -6.09 -8.45 -6.55
C GLY A 70 -4.99 -8.80 -5.54
N ILE A 71 -3.71 -8.77 -5.92
CA ILE A 71 -2.59 -8.96 -4.98
C ILE A 71 -2.55 -7.82 -3.97
N ARG A 72 -2.43 -8.15 -2.68
CA ARG A 72 -2.37 -7.17 -1.58
C ARG A 72 -1.17 -7.34 -0.65
N VAL A 73 -0.33 -8.34 -0.90
CA VAL A 73 0.89 -8.60 -0.14
C VAL A 73 2.05 -8.71 -1.11
N PHE A 74 3.08 -7.90 -0.90
CA PHE A 74 4.25 -7.80 -1.78
C PHE A 74 5.51 -8.08 -0.97
N LEU A 75 6.25 -9.14 -1.33
CA LEU A 75 7.57 -9.40 -0.75
C LEU A 75 8.62 -8.67 -1.58
N LEU A 76 9.48 -7.89 -0.91
CA LEU A 76 10.51 -7.05 -1.51
C LEU A 76 11.85 -7.33 -0.84
N ASP A 77 12.91 -7.51 -1.63
CA ASP A 77 14.26 -7.76 -1.12
C ASP A 77 15.09 -6.48 -1.30
N GLY A 78 15.46 -5.84 -0.19
CA GLY A 78 16.23 -4.59 -0.20
C GLY A 78 17.73 -4.83 -0.15
N HIS A 79 18.46 -4.15 -1.02
CA HIS A 79 19.92 -4.17 -1.10
C HIS A 79 20.49 -2.75 -1.10
N ASN A 80 21.74 -2.60 -0.65
CA ASN A 80 22.47 -1.34 -0.81
C ASN A 80 22.74 -1.09 -2.29
N SER A 81 22.72 0.18 -2.72
CA SER A 81 23.05 0.54 -4.10
C SER A 81 24.45 0.04 -4.51
N PRO A 82 24.58 -0.68 -5.63
CA PRO A 82 25.87 -1.27 -6.06
C PRO A 82 26.90 -0.22 -6.46
N SER A 83 26.48 1.02 -6.71
CA SER A 83 27.35 2.10 -7.18
C SER A 83 28.05 2.87 -6.06
N ASN A 84 27.68 2.69 -4.78
CA ASN A 84 28.09 3.52 -3.63
C ASN A 84 27.89 5.05 -3.85
N LYS A 85 27.17 5.46 -4.90
CA LYS A 85 26.89 6.86 -5.24
C LYS A 85 25.55 7.33 -4.69
N SER A 86 24.71 6.39 -4.24
CA SER A 86 23.45 6.67 -3.58
C SER A 86 23.34 5.84 -2.30
N SER A 87 22.69 6.42 -1.30
CA SER A 87 22.23 5.72 -0.09
C SER A 87 20.86 5.09 -0.27
N ASP A 88 20.31 5.11 -1.48
CA ASP A 88 19.02 4.49 -1.78
C ASP A 88 19.10 2.97 -1.61
N ILE A 89 17.97 2.39 -1.19
CA ILE A 89 17.75 0.95 -1.17
C ILE A 89 17.32 0.54 -2.58
N GLU A 90 18.07 -0.36 -3.20
CA GLU A 90 17.69 -1.01 -4.46
C GLU A 90 16.91 -2.30 -4.19
N LEU A 91 16.04 -2.68 -5.12
CA LEU A 91 15.39 -3.99 -5.09
C LEU A 91 16.11 -4.95 -6.03
N CYS A 92 16.83 -5.90 -5.45
CA CYS A 92 17.70 -6.81 -6.18
C CYS A 92 17.41 -8.26 -5.84
N HIS A 93 17.44 -9.15 -6.85
CA HIS A 93 17.20 -10.58 -6.63
C HIS A 93 18.48 -11.24 -6.12
N GLN A 94 18.60 -11.46 -4.80
CA GLN A 94 19.80 -11.97 -4.09
C GLN A 94 21.02 -11.04 -4.15
N PHE A 95 21.35 -10.45 -5.30
CA PHE A 95 22.35 -9.40 -5.50
C PHE A 95 22.09 -8.64 -6.82
N CYS A 96 22.49 -7.37 -6.89
CA CYS A 96 22.08 -6.47 -7.98
C CYS A 96 22.68 -6.82 -9.35
N GLN A 97 23.78 -7.57 -9.41
CA GLN A 97 24.32 -8.08 -10.68
C GLN A 97 23.46 -9.18 -11.29
N LEU A 98 22.67 -9.92 -10.50
CA LEU A 98 21.75 -10.94 -11.02
C LEU A 98 20.50 -10.30 -11.61
N LEU A 99 19.85 -9.44 -10.83
CA LEU A 99 18.73 -8.63 -11.27
C LEU A 99 18.61 -7.42 -10.36
N ASP A 100 18.64 -6.22 -10.94
CA ASP A 100 18.38 -4.95 -10.28
C ASP A 100 17.12 -4.35 -10.90
N SER A 101 16.06 -4.18 -10.09
CA SER A 101 14.79 -3.61 -10.53
C SER A 101 14.64 -2.14 -10.12
N GLY A 102 15.74 -1.51 -9.71
CA GLY A 102 15.81 -0.12 -9.28
C GLY A 102 15.31 0.10 -7.86
N THR A 103 15.15 1.38 -7.52
CA THR A 103 14.99 1.78 -6.11
C THR A 103 13.69 1.27 -5.50
N ALA A 104 13.75 0.92 -4.22
CA ALA A 104 12.59 0.58 -3.41
C ALA A 104 11.54 1.69 -3.45
N THR A 105 11.96 2.96 -3.47
CA THR A 105 11.08 4.12 -3.59
C THR A 105 10.25 4.10 -4.88
N ASN A 106 10.81 3.67 -6.02
CA ASN A 106 10.04 3.56 -7.27
C ASN A 106 8.94 2.51 -7.17
N THR A 107 9.26 1.34 -6.61
CA THR A 107 8.26 0.28 -6.37
C THR A 107 7.20 0.73 -5.37
N LEU A 108 7.59 1.38 -4.27
CA LEU A 108 6.66 1.89 -3.26
C LEU A 108 5.73 2.97 -3.82
N LYS A 109 6.20 3.83 -4.74
CA LYS A 109 5.34 4.78 -5.47
C LYS A 109 4.27 4.06 -6.28
N ASN A 110 4.63 3.01 -7.02
CA ASN A 110 3.65 2.20 -7.76
C ASN A 110 2.61 1.57 -6.82
N ILE A 111 3.05 1.06 -5.65
CA ILE A 111 2.15 0.51 -4.63
C ILE A 111 1.21 1.58 -4.07
N THR A 112 1.71 2.77 -3.75
CA THR A 112 0.92 3.85 -3.12
C THR A 112 0.00 4.58 -4.10
N MET A 113 0.33 4.64 -5.38
CA MET A 113 -0.54 5.21 -6.40
C MET A 113 -1.87 4.47 -6.51
N PHE A 114 -1.88 3.15 -6.35
CA PHE A 114 -3.10 2.36 -6.48
C PHE A 114 -4.19 2.73 -5.46
N PRO A 115 -3.97 2.71 -4.13
CA PRO A 115 -5.01 3.10 -3.17
C PRO A 115 -5.39 4.58 -3.30
N GLN A 116 -4.49 5.46 -3.75
CA GLN A 116 -4.82 6.87 -4.03
C GLN A 116 -5.84 7.00 -5.18
N GLN A 117 -5.74 6.15 -6.20
CA GLN A 117 -6.64 6.13 -7.36
C GLN A 117 -7.87 5.24 -7.14
N ASN A 118 -7.86 4.39 -6.11
CA ASN A 118 -8.92 3.45 -5.78
C ASN A 118 -9.35 3.59 -4.31
N PRO A 119 -9.81 4.78 -3.87
CA PRO A 119 -10.30 4.97 -2.51
C PRO A 119 -11.50 4.06 -2.25
N LYS A 120 -11.54 3.44 -1.07
CA LYS A 120 -12.61 2.58 -0.58
C LYS A 120 -13.14 3.13 0.73
#